data_AF-A0A259S844-F1
#
_entry.id   AF-A0A259S844-F1
#
_cell.length_a   1.000
_cell.length_b   1.000
_cell.length_c   1.000
_cell.angle_alpha   90.00
_cell.angle_beta   90.00
_cell.angle_gamma   90.00
#
_symmetry.space_group_name_H-M   'P 1'
#
loop_
_entity.id
_entity.type
_entity.pdbx_description
1 polymer ?
#
loop_
_entity_poly.entity_id
_entity_poly.type
_entity_poly.pdbx_seq_one_letter_code
_entity_poly.pdbx_strand_id
1 'polypeptide(L)'
;MRKSRITALAALGVAAVLTLAGCASDGAGGTLEMAGKAPSNGAGSGDKGTITIGFLPSWTDGLSTAYLLQDQLGKMGYDVKMQTLSDAGPLYAGLSQGDVDIFPS
;
A
#
# COMPACT_ATOMS: atom_id res chain seq x y z
N MET A 1 22.08 20.14 -48.60
CA MET A 1 22.60 19.41 -47.44
C MET A 1 21.68 19.64 -46.24
N ARG A 2 20.72 18.73 -45.98
CA ARG A 2 19.76 18.77 -44.84
C ARG A 2 19.60 17.37 -44.21
N LYS A 3 20.69 16.61 -44.15
CA LYS A 3 20.69 15.24 -43.61
C LYS A 3 21.15 15.17 -42.14
N SER A 4 21.67 16.25 -41.58
CA SER A 4 22.21 16.30 -40.22
C SER A 4 21.19 16.61 -39.10
N ARG A 5 19.93 16.91 -39.43
CA ARG A 5 18.89 17.25 -38.43
C ARG A 5 17.96 16.08 -38.06
N ILE A 6 18.04 14.96 -38.78
CA ILE A 6 17.11 13.82 -38.58
C ILE A 6 17.67 12.82 -37.56
N THR A 7 18.99 12.82 -37.33
CA THR A 7 19.65 11.85 -36.44
C THR A 7 19.56 12.17 -34.94
N ALA A 8 19.03 13.34 -34.55
CA ALA A 8 19.00 13.79 -33.15
C ALA A 8 17.72 13.37 -32.38
N LEU A 9 16.69 12.85 -33.05
CA LEU A 9 15.40 12.52 -32.42
C LEU A 9 15.27 11.05 -31.98
N ALA A 10 16.21 10.17 -32.35
CA ALA A 10 16.13 8.75 -32.00
C ALA A 10 16.72 8.39 -30.61
N ALA A 11 17.45 9.30 -29.96
CA ALA A 11 18.14 9.01 -28.70
C ALA A 11 17.29 9.25 -27.42
N LEU A 12 16.10 9.83 -27.54
CA LEU A 12 15.22 10.15 -26.40
C LEU A 12 14.10 9.13 -26.16
N GLY A 13 13.90 8.15 -27.05
CA GLY A 13 12.79 7.19 -26.94
C GLY A 13 13.08 5.93 -26.12
N VAL A 14 14.35 5.59 -25.89
CA VAL A 14 14.72 4.29 -25.28
C VAL A 14 14.60 4.29 -23.75
N ALA A 15 14.70 5.45 -23.09
CA ALA A 15 14.61 5.53 -21.63
C ALA A 15 13.17 5.36 -21.08
N ALA A 16 12.14 5.58 -21.90
CA ALA A 16 10.75 5.55 -21.46
C ALA A 16 10.13 4.14 -21.39
N VAL A 17 10.81 3.11 -21.92
CA VAL A 17 10.27 1.73 -21.93
C VAL A 17 10.74 0.92 -20.71
N LEU A 18 11.88 1.25 -20.10
CA LEU A 18 12.41 0.52 -18.94
C LEU A 18 11.63 0.78 -17.63
N THR A 19 10.87 1.86 -17.55
CA THR A 19 10.08 2.18 -16.35
C THR A 19 8.83 1.32 -16.19
N LEU A 20 8.39 0.62 -17.25
CA LEU A 20 7.23 -0.27 -17.18
C LEU A 20 7.57 -1.69 -16.71
N ALA A 21 8.84 -2.10 -16.76
CA ALA A 21 9.30 -3.41 -16.30
C ALA A 21 9.50 -3.50 -14.77
N GLY A 22 9.41 -2.38 -14.04
CA GLY A 22 9.66 -2.32 -12.59
C GLY A 22 8.53 -2.86 -11.70
N CYS A 23 7.33 -3.11 -12.22
CA CYS A 23 6.21 -3.65 -11.42
C CYS A 23 6.11 -5.18 -11.41
N ALA A 24 6.99 -5.89 -12.13
CA ALA A 24 7.07 -7.35 -12.11
C ALA A 24 8.48 -7.80 -11.72
N SER A 25 8.93 -7.40 -10.52
CA SER A 25 10.19 -7.89 -9.95
C SER A 25 9.93 -9.16 -9.14
N ASP A 26 9.75 -10.29 -9.84
CA ASP A 26 10.13 -11.59 -9.31
C ASP A 26 11.41 -12.03 -10.03
N GLY A 27 12.54 -11.88 -9.34
CA GLY A 27 13.80 -12.54 -9.63
C GLY A 27 14.56 -12.11 -10.89
N ALA A 28 15.57 -11.24 -10.71
CA ALA A 28 16.98 -11.54 -11.02
C ALA A 28 17.77 -10.26 -11.31
N GLY A 29 18.72 -9.98 -10.40
CA GLY A 29 20.08 -9.65 -10.80
C GLY A 29 20.34 -8.30 -11.44
N GLY A 30 20.66 -7.33 -10.57
CA GLY A 30 21.65 -6.31 -10.88
C GLY A 30 21.08 -4.92 -11.16
N THR A 31 21.38 -3.96 -10.29
CA THR A 31 22.31 -2.85 -10.60
C THR A 31 22.24 -1.76 -9.54
N LEU A 32 23.41 -1.15 -9.33
CA LEU A 32 23.64 0.26 -9.00
C LEU A 32 23.17 0.74 -7.61
N GLU A 33 24.18 0.81 -6.75
CA GLU A 33 24.27 1.68 -5.58
C GLU A 33 23.73 3.09 -5.88
N MET A 34 22.48 3.33 -5.49
CA MET A 34 21.98 4.67 -5.20
C MET A 34 21.77 4.72 -3.70
N ALA A 35 22.52 5.60 -3.04
CA ALA A 35 22.50 5.83 -1.60
C ALA A 35 21.10 6.23 -1.11
N GLY A 36 20.29 5.23 -0.81
CA GLY A 36 19.10 5.32 0.01
C GLY A 36 19.08 4.03 0.79
N LYS A 37 19.16 4.11 2.12
CA LYS A 37 19.05 2.96 3.02
C LYS A 37 17.78 2.19 2.64
N ALA A 38 17.90 1.13 1.85
CA ALA A 38 16.85 0.14 1.73
C ALA A 38 16.59 -0.33 3.17
N PRO A 39 15.35 -0.26 3.70
CA PRO A 39 15.04 -1.02 4.89
C PRO A 39 15.41 -2.45 4.52
N SER A 40 16.40 -2.99 5.23
CA SER A 40 16.56 -4.42 5.28
C SER A 40 15.27 -4.90 5.91
N ASN A 41 14.32 -5.32 5.07
CA ASN A 41 13.22 -6.15 5.51
C ASN A 41 13.87 -7.49 5.85
N GLY A 42 14.55 -7.52 7.00
CA GLY A 42 14.73 -8.75 7.73
C GLY A 42 13.35 -9.37 7.76
N ALA A 43 13.22 -10.55 7.16
CA ALA A 43 12.07 -11.42 7.32
C ALA A 43 12.05 -11.89 8.78
N GLY A 44 11.83 -10.94 9.68
CA GLY A 44 11.54 -11.19 11.06
C GLY A 44 10.10 -11.67 11.07
N SER A 45 9.93 -12.90 11.53
CA SER A 45 8.66 -13.43 12.04
C SER A 45 8.26 -12.67 13.33
N GLY A 46 8.36 -11.35 13.33
CA GLY A 46 7.89 -10.49 14.41
C GLY A 46 6.40 -10.25 14.25
N ASP A 47 5.73 -9.99 15.37
CA ASP A 47 4.31 -9.65 15.39
C ASP A 47 4.04 -8.50 14.42
N LYS A 48 3.09 -8.71 13.50
CA LYS A 48 2.75 -7.68 12.49
C LYS A 48 2.02 -6.47 13.07
N GLY A 49 1.73 -6.51 14.37
CA GLY A 49 1.03 -5.46 15.11
C GLY A 49 -0.48 -5.63 15.10
N THR A 50 -1.14 -4.69 15.79
CA THR A 50 -2.59 -4.62 15.91
C THR A 50 -3.14 -3.59 14.94
N ILE A 51 -4.22 -3.92 14.24
CA ILE A 51 -5.01 -3.01 13.39
C ILE A 51 -6.39 -2.85 14.03
N THR A 52 -6.77 -1.62 14.33
CA THR A 52 -8.09 -1.25 14.84
C THR A 52 -9.00 -0.82 13.70
N ILE A 53 -10.04 -1.60 13.44
CA ILE A 53 -11.06 -1.32 12.43
C ILE A 53 -12.28 -0.71 13.13
N GLY A 54 -12.56 0.56 12.83
CA GLY A 54 -13.73 1.27 13.30
C GLY A 54 -14.89 1.16 12.31
N PHE A 55 -16.09 0.82 12.78
CA PHE A 55 -17.27 0.70 11.91
C PHE A 55 -18.58 1.02 12.65
N LEU A 56 -19.60 1.39 11.89
CA LEU A 56 -20.97 1.57 12.39
C LEU A 56 -21.82 0.35 11.99
N PRO A 57 -22.41 -0.40 12.94
CA PRO A 57 -23.22 -1.58 12.61
C PRO A 57 -24.45 -1.28 11.75
N SER A 58 -24.94 -0.03 11.79
CA SER A 58 -26.07 0.43 10.97
C SER A 58 -25.70 0.65 9.50
N TRP A 59 -24.41 0.72 9.16
CA TRP A 59 -23.91 0.90 7.79
C TRP A 59 -23.43 -0.45 7.27
N THR A 60 -24.32 -1.17 6.59
CA THR A 60 -24.13 -2.59 6.25
C THR A 60 -22.99 -2.83 5.27
N ASP A 61 -22.70 -1.87 4.41
CA ASP A 61 -21.53 -1.86 3.52
C ASP A 61 -20.22 -1.83 4.32
N GLY A 62 -20.11 -0.91 5.28
CA GLY A 62 -18.94 -0.84 6.13
C GLY A 62 -18.81 -2.03 7.07
N LEU A 63 -19.93 -2.52 7.62
CA LEU A 63 -19.96 -3.73 8.44
C LEU A 63 -19.45 -4.96 7.67
N SER A 64 -19.98 -5.21 6.47
CA SER A 64 -19.56 -6.37 5.66
C SER A 64 -18.09 -6.30 5.26
N THR A 65 -17.62 -5.11 4.89
CA THR A 65 -16.21 -4.88 4.54
C THR A 65 -15.29 -5.00 5.76
N ALA A 66 -15.72 -4.55 6.94
CA ALA A 66 -14.97 -4.71 8.19
C ALA A 66 -14.71 -6.19 8.50
N TYR A 67 -15.72 -7.05 8.37
CA TYR A 67 -15.56 -8.49 8.59
C TYR A 67 -14.70 -9.17 7.52
N LEU A 68 -14.81 -8.75 6.26
CA LEU A 68 -13.92 -9.23 5.20
C LEU A 68 -12.46 -8.89 5.51
N LEU A 69 -12.18 -7.65 5.91
CA LEU A 69 -10.84 -7.21 6.26
C LEU A 69 -10.33 -7.93 7.52
N GLN A 70 -11.17 -8.14 8.53
CA GLN A 70 -10.81 -8.91 9.72
C GLN A 70 -10.29 -10.30 9.36
N ASP A 71 -11.00 -11.02 8.49
CA ASP A 71 -10.60 -12.36 8.04
C ASP A 71 -9.27 -12.33 7.25
N GLN A 72 -9.12 -11.40 6.30
CA GLN A 72 -7.92 -11.32 5.46
C GLN A 72 -6.69 -10.85 6.24
N LEU A 73 -6.82 -9.82 7.07
CA LEU A 73 -5.73 -9.31 7.92
C LEU A 73 -5.30 -10.36 8.95
N GLY A 74 -6.26 -11.08 9.54
CA GLY A 74 -5.97 -12.21 10.43
C GLY A 74 -5.18 -13.32 9.74
N LYS A 75 -5.57 -13.71 8.51
CA LYS A 75 -4.82 -14.67 7.68
C LYS A 75 -3.40 -14.19 7.34
N MET A 76 -3.20 -12.88 7.26
CA MET A 76 -1.89 -12.28 7.04
C MET A 76 -1.03 -12.15 8.30
N GLY A 77 -1.56 -12.49 9.49
CA GLY A 77 -0.84 -12.50 10.76
C GLY A 77 -0.91 -11.18 11.55
N TYR A 78 -1.88 -10.32 11.27
CA TYR A 78 -2.18 -9.15 12.11
C TYR A 78 -3.13 -9.52 13.24
N ASP A 79 -3.00 -8.84 14.38
CA ASP A 79 -4.05 -8.81 15.40
C ASP A 79 -5.10 -7.77 14.99
N VAL A 80 -6.37 -8.14 14.90
CA VAL A 80 -7.42 -7.23 14.42
C VAL A 80 -8.40 -6.93 15.53
N LYS A 81 -8.44 -5.66 15.93
CA LYS A 81 -9.39 -5.14 16.91
C LYS A 81 -10.59 -4.52 16.20
N MET A 82 -11.77 -5.06 16.46
CA MET A 82 -13.03 -4.53 15.93
C MET A 82 -13.60 -3.49 16.90
N GLN A 83 -13.73 -2.24 16.45
CA GLN A 83 -14.27 -1.13 17.24
C GLN A 83 -15.62 -0.68 16.70
N THR A 84 -16.66 -1.06 17.44
CA THR A 84 -18.03 -0.65 17.13
C THR A 84 -18.29 0.77 17.60
N LEU A 85 -18.79 1.60 16.69
CA LEU A 85 -19.21 2.98 16.94
C LEU A 85 -20.68 3.15 16.56
N SER A 86 -21.34 4.16 17.14
CA SER A 86 -22.76 4.42 16.90
C SER A 86 -23.01 5.72 16.13
N ASP A 87 -21.98 6.53 15.93
CA ASP A 87 -22.07 7.84 15.28
C ASP A 87 -20.82 8.10 14.43
N ALA A 88 -21.00 8.84 13.34
CA ALA A 88 -19.95 9.15 12.38
C ALA A 88 -18.91 10.13 12.94
N GLY A 89 -19.32 11.08 13.79
CA GLY A 89 -18.43 12.06 14.39
C GLY A 89 -17.29 11.42 15.18
N PRO A 90 -17.58 10.57 16.18
CA PRO A 90 -16.56 9.83 16.93
C PRO A 90 -15.71 8.90 16.05
N LEU A 91 -16.29 8.27 15.02
CA LEU A 91 -15.53 7.43 14.08
C LEU A 91 -14.45 8.25 13.37
N TYR A 92 -14.81 9.38 12.75
CA TYR A 92 -13.86 10.20 12.01
C TYR A 92 -12.87 10.92 12.93
N ALA A 93 -13.31 11.34 14.13
CA ALA A 93 -12.41 11.88 15.14
C ALA A 93 -11.35 10.84 15.52
N GLY A 94 -11.75 9.61 15.85
CA GLY A 94 -10.84 8.52 16.18
C GLY A 94 -9.89 8.18 15.03
N LEU A 95 -10.38 8.16 13.80
CA LEU A 95 -9.55 7.96 12.60
C LEU A 95 -8.49 9.07 12.46
N SER A 96 -8.86 10.33 12.68
CA SER A 96 -7.93 11.46 12.61
C SER A 96 -6.89 11.50 13.72
N GLN A 97 -7.22 10.95 14.88
CA GLN A 97 -6.36 10.89 16.07
C GLN A 97 -5.46 9.65 16.11
N GLY A 98 -5.75 8.65 15.25
CA GLY A 98 -5.04 7.37 15.22
C GLY A 98 -5.58 6.34 16.22
N ASP A 99 -6.75 6.58 16.82
CA ASP A 99 -7.43 5.59 17.66
C ASP A 99 -8.13 4.49 16.84
N VAL A 100 -8.44 4.81 15.58
CA VAL A 100 -8.92 3.88 14.55
C VAL A 100 -7.94 3.93 13.39
N ASP A 101 -7.47 2.77 12.94
CA ASP A 101 -6.52 2.69 11.82
C ASP A 101 -7.26 2.65 10.47
N ILE A 102 -8.41 1.98 10.42
CA ILE A 102 -9.19 1.78 9.19
C ILE A 102 -10.67 2.00 9.46
N PHE A 103 -11.30 2.84 8.63
CA PHE A 103 -12.74 2.86 8.41
C PHE A 103 -13.04 2.23 7.03
N PRO A 104 -13.65 1.05 6.97
CA PRO A 104 -13.97 0.39 5.71
C PRO A 104 -15.32 0.91 5.20
N SER A 105 -15.30 1.63 4.07
CA SER A 105 -16.46 2.18 3.37
C SER A 105 -16.28 2.07 1.87
#